data_AF-A0A2V5L4Q2-F1
#
_entry.id   AF-A0A2V5L4Q2-F1
#
_cell.length_a   1.000
_cell.length_b   1.000
_cell.length_c   1.000
_cell.angle_alpha   90.00
_cell.angle_beta   90.00
_cell.angle_gamma   90.00
#
_symmetry.space_group_name_H-M   'P 1'
#
loop_
_entity.id
_entity.type
_entity.pdbx_description
1 polymer ?
#
loop_
_entity_poly.entity_id
_entity_poly.type
_entity_poly.pdbx_seq_one_letter_code
_entity_poly.pdbx_strand_id
1 'polypeptide(L)'
;MSGVVLIDNVGAAVSARAPHNAVVAAVNAATNETAVVILGIIFVAGHLRGRVVLAIALRRGRSVARAGAIVLGISQSLHLAAAVSGNDALDLVGWGLIAVGIGFASYAILRLSNDEWDIPPLGPRPSVATKDTCDANPGARTHGLVRSRLFSSP
;
A
#
# COMPACT_ATOMS: atom_id res chain seq x y z
N MET A 1 0.97 12.18 -9.87
CA MET A 1 0.92 11.03 -10.80
C MET A 1 0.94 11.48 -12.28
N SER A 2 1.48 12.66 -12.59
CA SER A 2 1.38 13.25 -13.94
C SER A 2 2.61 13.06 -14.83
N GLY A 3 3.69 12.48 -14.31
CA GLY A 3 4.95 12.29 -15.06
C GLY A 3 4.98 11.04 -15.93
N VAL A 4 4.40 9.92 -15.47
CA VAL A 4 4.45 8.63 -16.19
C VAL A 4 3.51 8.63 -17.40
N VAL A 5 2.30 9.18 -17.26
CA VAL A 5 1.31 9.29 -18.36
C VAL A 5 1.79 10.26 -19.46
N LEU A 6 2.70 11.19 -19.14
CA LEU A 6 3.27 12.12 -20.12
C LEU A 6 4.31 11.43 -21.02
N ILE A 7 5.09 10.50 -20.47
CA ILE A 7 6.13 9.76 -21.21
C ILE A 7 5.48 8.83 -22.25
N ASP A 8 4.42 8.11 -21.87
CA ASP A 8 3.74 7.16 -22.76
C ASP A 8 3.05 7.87 -23.94
N ASN A 9 2.40 9.02 -23.69
CA ASN A 9 1.69 9.76 -24.73
C ASN A 9 2.63 10.50 -25.70
N VAL A 10 3.76 11.02 -25.21
CA VAL A 10 4.78 11.64 -26.08
C VAL A 10 5.52 10.57 -26.89
N GLY A 11 5.82 9.41 -26.29
CA GLY A 11 6.44 8.28 -26.98
C GLY A 11 5.56 7.70 -28.10
N ALA A 12 4.25 7.59 -27.87
CA ALA A 12 3.29 7.13 -28.89
C ALA A 12 3.13 8.14 -30.04
N ALA A 13 3.06 9.44 -29.74
CA ALA A 13 2.94 10.49 -30.75
C ALA A 13 4.20 10.65 -31.61
N VAL A 14 5.39 10.47 -31.02
CA VAL A 14 6.68 10.47 -31.73
C VAL A 14 6.82 9.21 -32.58
N SER A 15 6.42 8.04 -32.07
CA SER A 15 6.46 6.77 -32.82
C SER A 15 5.57 6.77 -34.06
N ALA A 16 4.46 7.53 -34.04
CA ALA A 16 3.56 7.65 -35.18
C ALA A 16 4.10 8.53 -36.34
N ARG A 17 5.15 9.34 -36.10
CA ARG A 17 5.69 10.29 -37.09
C ARG A 17 7.15 10.09 -37.45
N ALA A 18 7.92 9.42 -36.60
CA ALA A 18 9.33 9.19 -36.83
C ALA A 18 9.57 7.84 -37.51
N PRO A 19 10.58 7.73 -38.40
CA PRO A 19 11.01 6.43 -38.90
C PRO A 19 11.52 5.59 -37.72
N HIS A 20 11.25 4.28 -37.75
CA HIS A 20 11.52 3.34 -36.64
C HIS A 20 12.95 3.45 -36.07
N ASN A 21 13.95 3.63 -36.95
CA ASN A 21 15.35 3.79 -36.56
C ASN A 21 15.61 5.05 -35.74
N ALA A 22 14.90 6.15 -36.00
CA ALA A 22 15.03 7.39 -35.23
C ALA A 22 14.42 7.25 -33.82
N VAL A 23 13.31 6.52 -33.70
CA VAL A 23 12.69 6.22 -32.38
C VAL A 23 13.64 5.36 -31.55
N VAL A 24 14.18 4.29 -32.14
CA VAL A 24 15.14 3.41 -31.45
C VAL A 24 16.39 4.18 -31.03
N ALA A 25 16.93 5.04 -31.89
CA ALA A 25 18.10 5.86 -31.56
C ALA A 25 17.81 6.84 -30.42
N ALA A 26 16.64 7.49 -30.42
CA ALA A 26 16.25 8.42 -29.37
C ALA A 26 16.04 7.72 -28.03
N VAL A 27 15.38 6.56 -28.02
CA VAL A 27 15.21 5.74 -26.82
C VAL A 27 16.58 5.30 -26.28
N ASN A 28 17.44 4.76 -27.14
CA ASN A 28 18.78 4.33 -26.73
C ASN A 28 19.61 5.50 -26.19
N ALA A 29 19.52 6.69 -26.79
CA ALA A 29 20.20 7.88 -26.27
C ALA A 29 19.70 8.26 -24.88
N ALA A 30 18.37 8.27 -24.68
CA ALA A 30 17.76 8.60 -23.39
C ALA A 30 18.05 7.55 -22.31
N THR A 31 18.07 6.25 -22.65
CA THR A 31 18.25 5.18 -21.66
C THR A 31 19.71 4.90 -21.31
N ASN A 32 20.66 5.34 -22.15
CA ASN A 32 22.10 5.20 -21.88
C ASN A 32 22.67 6.38 -21.05
N GLU A 33 21.85 7.37 -20.72
CA GLU A 33 22.19 8.42 -19.76
C GLU A 33 22.51 7.80 -18.39
N THR A 34 23.68 8.10 -17.84
CA THR A 34 24.14 7.57 -16.53
C THR A 34 23.11 7.82 -15.42
N ALA A 35 22.49 9.01 -15.42
CA ALA A 35 21.45 9.34 -14.46
C ALA A 35 20.21 8.43 -14.59
N VAL A 36 19.79 8.11 -15.81
CA VAL A 36 18.66 7.21 -16.08
C VAL A 36 18.97 5.80 -15.62
N VAL A 37 20.19 5.30 -15.85
CA VAL A 37 20.63 3.98 -15.36
C VAL A 37 20.60 3.93 -13.83
N ILE A 38 21.15 4.94 -13.15
CA ILE A 38 21.16 5.00 -11.68
C ILE A 38 19.73 5.05 -11.12
N LEU A 39 18.89 5.93 -11.66
CA LEU A 39 17.50 6.04 -11.23
C LEU A 39 16.72 4.76 -11.52
N GLY A 40 16.99 4.10 -12.65
CA GLY A 40 16.42 2.80 -13.00
C GLY A 40 16.77 1.72 -11.97
N ILE A 41 18.03 1.63 -11.55
CA ILE A 41 18.46 0.67 -10.51
C ILE A 41 17.76 0.96 -9.18
N ILE A 42 17.71 2.23 -8.75
CA ILE A 42 17.03 2.63 -7.52
C ILE A 42 15.54 2.28 -7.60
N PHE A 43 14.90 2.56 -8.73
CA PHE A 43 13.50 2.23 -8.99
C PHE A 43 13.26 0.72 -8.89
N VAL A 44 14.04 -0.12 -9.61
CA VAL A 44 13.90 -1.58 -9.58
C VAL A 44 14.06 -2.09 -8.14
N ALA A 45 15.09 -1.66 -7.42
CA ALA A 45 15.33 -2.08 -6.04
C ALA A 45 14.22 -1.65 -5.07
N GLY A 46 13.71 -0.43 -5.23
CA GLY A 46 12.58 0.09 -4.44
C GLY A 46 11.28 -0.65 -4.74
N HIS A 47 10.99 -0.87 -6.02
CA HIS A 47 9.80 -1.55 -6.52
C HIS A 47 9.72 -3.00 -6.07
N LEU A 48 10.81 -3.77 -6.19
CA LEU A 48 10.88 -5.16 -5.71
C LEU A 48 10.62 -5.24 -4.20
N ARG A 49 11.29 -4.39 -3.41
CA ARG A 49 11.09 -4.34 -1.95
C ARG A 49 9.66 -3.92 -1.60
N GLY A 50 9.13 -2.90 -2.26
CA GLY A 50 7.77 -2.40 -2.06
C GLY A 50 6.71 -3.49 -2.30
N ARG A 51 6.90 -4.33 -3.34
CA ARG A 51 5.98 -5.43 -3.65
C ARG A 51 6.02 -6.55 -2.61
N VAL A 52 7.20 -6.87 -2.06
CA VAL A 52 7.33 -7.82 -0.94
C VAL A 52 6.64 -7.27 0.32
N VAL A 53 6.89 -6.00 0.66
CA VAL A 53 6.24 -5.34 1.80
C VAL A 53 4.72 -5.32 1.64
N LEU A 54 4.22 -4.97 0.45
CA LEU A 54 2.79 -4.99 0.15
C LEU A 54 2.19 -6.39 0.31
N ALA A 55 2.84 -7.42 -0.23
CA ALA A 55 2.40 -8.81 -0.08
C ALA A 55 2.34 -9.24 1.40
N ILE A 56 3.34 -8.85 2.20
CA ILE A 56 3.37 -9.12 3.64
C ILE A 56 2.24 -8.36 4.35
N ALA A 57 2.03 -7.08 4.05
CA ALA A 57 0.97 -6.26 4.65
C ALA A 57 -0.42 -6.86 4.37
N LEU A 58 -0.67 -7.19 3.10
CA LEU A 58 -1.89 -7.87 2.65
C LEU A 58 -2.11 -9.22 3.34
N ARG A 59 -1.03 -9.97 3.61
CA ARG A 59 -1.12 -11.22 4.35
C ARG A 59 -1.39 -10.99 5.85
N ARG A 60 -0.71 -10.03 6.47
CA ARG A 60 -0.86 -9.71 7.90
C ARG A 60 -2.23 -9.13 8.22
N GLY A 61 -2.79 -8.33 7.33
CA GLY A 61 -4.17 -7.85 7.41
C GLY A 61 -5.22 -8.94 7.14
N ARG A 62 -4.80 -10.19 6.83
CA ARG A 62 -5.67 -11.33 6.46
C ARG A 62 -6.59 -11.06 5.28
N SER A 63 -6.43 -9.94 4.57
CA SER A 63 -7.21 -9.55 3.41
C SER A 63 -7.00 -10.51 2.23
N VAL A 64 -5.88 -11.24 2.18
CA VAL A 64 -5.60 -12.15 1.06
C VAL A 64 -5.07 -13.50 1.55
N ALA A 65 -5.46 -14.56 0.84
CA ALA A 65 -4.95 -15.91 1.09
C ALA A 65 -3.43 -15.94 0.94
N ARG A 66 -2.77 -16.86 1.66
CA ARG A 66 -1.30 -17.00 1.64
C ARG A 66 -0.77 -17.18 0.21
N ALA A 67 -1.49 -17.94 -0.62
CA ALA A 67 -1.17 -18.13 -2.03
C ALA A 67 -1.17 -16.81 -2.81
N GLY A 68 -2.18 -15.95 -2.63
CA GLY A 68 -2.26 -14.64 -3.29
C GLY A 68 -1.11 -13.71 -2.91
N ALA A 69 -0.72 -13.70 -1.64
CA ALA A 69 0.44 -12.92 -1.19
C ALA A 69 1.76 -13.44 -1.80
N ILE A 70 1.95 -14.76 -1.87
CA ILE A 70 3.13 -15.37 -2.50
C ILE A 70 3.19 -15.03 -3.99
N VAL A 71 2.08 -15.22 -4.71
CA VAL A 71 1.96 -14.88 -6.14
C VAL A 71 2.31 -13.42 -6.38
N LEU A 72 1.74 -12.51 -5.59
CA LEU A 72 2.00 -11.07 -5.70
C LEU A 72 3.48 -10.73 -5.43
N GLY A 73 4.07 -11.32 -4.40
CA GLY A 73 5.46 -11.09 -4.02
C GLY A 73 6.49 -11.64 -5.01
N ILE A 74 6.23 -12.81 -5.60
CA ILE A 74 7.15 -13.49 -6.52
C ILE A 74 7.05 -12.91 -7.94
N SER A 75 5.88 -12.37 -8.33
CA SER A 75 5.63 -11.88 -9.69
C SER A 75 6.71 -10.92 -10.26
N GLN A 76 7.23 -10.00 -9.44
CA GLN A 76 8.25 -9.05 -9.91
C GLN A 76 9.60 -9.70 -10.16
N SER A 77 9.95 -10.70 -9.36
CA SER A 77 11.20 -11.43 -9.56
C SER A 77 11.15 -12.23 -10.86
N LEU A 78 9.98 -12.76 -11.24
CA LEU A 78 9.80 -13.40 -12.55
C LEU A 78 9.91 -12.40 -13.70
N HIS A 79 9.24 -11.25 -13.59
CA HIS A 79 9.37 -10.17 -14.58
C HIS A 79 10.83 -9.74 -14.76
N LEU A 80 11.56 -9.53 -13.66
CA LEU A 80 12.98 -9.18 -13.72
C LEU A 80 13.82 -10.30 -14.38
N ALA A 81 13.57 -11.56 -14.02
CA ALA A 81 14.25 -12.69 -14.64
C ALA A 81 13.96 -12.79 -16.14
N ALA A 82 12.71 -12.51 -16.55
CA ALA A 82 12.31 -12.47 -17.94
C ALA A 82 13.01 -11.34 -18.71
N ALA A 83 13.05 -10.13 -18.14
CA ALA A 83 13.72 -8.97 -18.73
C ALA A 83 15.23 -9.20 -18.92
N VAL A 84 15.90 -9.82 -17.95
CA VAL A 84 17.34 -10.14 -18.02
C VAL A 84 17.62 -11.27 -19.03
N SER A 85 16.71 -12.24 -19.16
CA SER A 85 16.86 -13.38 -20.08
C SER A 85 16.33 -13.13 -21.49
N GLY A 86 15.57 -12.06 -21.71
CA GLY A 86 14.84 -11.82 -22.96
C GLY A 86 13.73 -12.85 -23.24
N ASN A 87 13.12 -13.42 -22.19
CA ASN A 87 12.10 -14.46 -22.31
C ASN A 87 10.68 -13.90 -22.19
N ASP A 88 10.06 -13.62 -23.34
CA ASP A 88 8.72 -13.01 -23.42
C ASP A 88 7.62 -13.87 -22.77
N ALA A 89 7.73 -15.20 -22.85
CA ALA A 89 6.74 -16.10 -22.25
C ALA A 89 6.80 -16.05 -20.73
N LEU A 90 8.01 -16.00 -20.16
CA LEU A 90 8.19 -15.81 -18.72
C LEU A 90 7.71 -14.42 -18.29
N ASP A 91 7.90 -13.40 -19.14
CA ASP A 91 7.41 -12.06 -18.86
C ASP A 91 5.88 -12.02 -18.80
N LEU A 92 5.21 -12.66 -19.75
CA LEU A 92 3.76 -12.81 -19.76
C LEU A 92 3.24 -13.48 -18.49
N VAL A 93 3.93 -14.51 -18.00
CA VAL A 93 3.59 -15.16 -16.72
C VAL A 93 3.79 -14.19 -15.56
N GLY A 94 4.90 -13.45 -15.52
CA GLY A 94 5.16 -12.42 -14.51
C GLY A 94 4.03 -11.40 -14.44
N TRP A 95 3.65 -10.82 -15.58
CA TRP A 95 2.53 -9.88 -15.70
C TRP A 95 1.18 -10.50 -15.33
N GLY A 96 0.90 -11.72 -15.77
CA GLY A 96 -0.32 -12.45 -15.44
C GLY A 96 -0.48 -12.67 -13.93
N LEU A 97 0.61 -13.04 -13.24
CA LEU A 97 0.61 -13.21 -11.79
C LEU A 97 0.34 -11.90 -11.04
N ILE A 98 0.83 -10.77 -11.56
CA ILE A 98 0.48 -9.44 -11.01
C ILE A 98 -1.01 -9.20 -11.13
N ALA A 99 -1.57 -9.37 -12.33
CA ALA A 99 -2.98 -9.11 -12.62
C ALA A 99 -3.88 -9.95 -11.70
N VAL A 100 -3.57 -11.25 -11.58
CA VAL A 100 -4.28 -12.17 -10.68
C VAL A 100 -4.14 -11.75 -9.22
N GLY A 101 -2.92 -11.45 -8.75
CA GLY A 101 -2.69 -11.05 -7.36
C GLY A 101 -3.39 -9.74 -6.98
N ILE A 102 -3.38 -8.75 -7.87
CA ILE A 102 -4.12 -7.49 -7.67
C ILE A 102 -5.61 -7.75 -7.70
N GLY A 103 -6.11 -8.55 -8.65
CA GLY A 103 -7.52 -8.93 -8.73
C GLY A 103 -8.04 -9.57 -7.44
N PHE A 104 -7.27 -10.50 -6.84
CA PHE A 104 -7.61 -11.08 -5.55
C PHE A 104 -7.64 -10.06 -4.41
N ALA A 105 -6.64 -9.17 -4.34
CA ALA A 105 -6.58 -8.14 -3.32
C ALA A 105 -7.77 -7.16 -3.44
N SER A 106 -8.07 -6.69 -4.65
CA SER A 106 -9.22 -5.83 -4.94
C SER A 106 -10.53 -6.51 -4.56
N TYR A 107 -10.72 -7.77 -4.97
CA TYR A 107 -11.93 -8.53 -4.64
C TYR A 107 -12.13 -8.68 -3.13
N ALA A 108 -11.05 -8.93 -2.38
CA ALA A 108 -11.15 -9.05 -0.94
C ALA A 108 -11.45 -7.71 -0.25
N ILE A 109 -10.82 -6.62 -0.70
CA ILE A 109 -11.10 -5.27 -0.20
C ILE A 109 -12.56 -4.89 -0.45
N LEU A 110 -13.11 -5.20 -1.63
CA LEU A 110 -14.51 -4.95 -1.97
C LEU A 110 -15.52 -5.74 -1.10
N ARG A 111 -15.04 -6.74 -0.35
CA ARG A 111 -15.87 -7.55 0.55
C ARG A 111 -15.69 -7.21 2.03
N LEU A 112 -14.74 -6.33 2.39
CA LEU A 112 -14.60 -5.86 3.77
C LEU A 112 -15.81 -5.00 4.16
N SER A 113 -16.34 -5.19 5.37
CA SER A 113 -17.32 -4.26 5.92
C SER A 113 -16.63 -2.96 6.37
N ASN A 114 -17.40 -1.87 6.51
CA ASN A 114 -16.86 -0.62 7.03
C ASN A 114 -16.24 -0.81 8.43
N ASP A 115 -16.86 -1.61 9.29
CA ASP A 115 -16.38 -1.88 10.65
C ASP A 115 -15.05 -2.66 10.66
N GLU A 116 -14.78 -3.47 9.64
CA GLU A 116 -13.49 -4.17 9.47
C GLU A 116 -12.39 -3.26 8.92
N TRP A 117 -12.78 -2.21 8.19
CA TRP A 117 -11.87 -1.21 7.67
C TRP A 117 -11.52 -0.14 8.71
N ASP A 118 -12.48 0.21 9.57
CA ASP A 118 -12.34 1.26 10.57
C ASP A 118 -11.60 0.73 11.80
N ILE A 119 -10.41 1.28 12.06
CA ILE A 119 -9.66 0.94 13.26
C ILE A 119 -10.35 1.66 14.43
N PRO A 120 -10.79 0.96 15.50
CA PRO A 120 -11.41 1.61 16.64
C PRO A 120 -10.53 2.74 17.16
N PRO A 121 -11.10 3.91 17.54
CA PRO A 121 -10.31 4.98 18.13
C PRO A 121 -9.44 4.41 19.24
N LEU A 122 -8.14 4.69 19.19
CA LEU A 122 -7.27 4.45 20.35
C LEU A 122 -7.99 5.10 21.53
N GLY A 123 -8.32 4.31 22.56
CA GLY A 123 -9.18 4.73 23.67
C GLY A 123 -8.76 6.07 24.25
N PRO A 124 -9.63 6.75 25.02
CA PRO A 124 -9.38 8.11 25.49
C PRO A 124 -7.94 8.27 25.96
N ARG A 125 -7.15 9.13 25.30
CA ARG A 125 -5.86 9.53 25.86
C ARG A 125 -6.15 9.97 27.29
N PRO A 126 -5.37 9.56 28.30
CA PRO A 126 -5.49 10.14 29.62
C PRO A 126 -5.52 11.64 29.41
N SER A 127 -6.62 12.28 29.80
CA SER A 127 -6.67 13.74 29.83
C SER A 127 -5.41 14.14 30.58
N VAL A 128 -4.50 14.87 29.93
CA VAL A 128 -3.48 15.60 30.65
C VAL A 128 -4.26 16.32 31.71
N ALA A 129 -4.05 15.94 32.98
CA ALA A 129 -4.66 16.61 34.10
C ALA A 129 -4.04 18.01 34.08
N THR A 130 -4.64 18.90 33.29
CA THR A 130 -4.46 20.33 33.45
C THR A 130 -4.89 20.56 34.87
N LYS A 131 -3.91 20.85 35.71
CA LYS A 131 -4.08 21.13 37.11
C LYS A 131 -4.78 22.49 37.18
N ASP A 132 -6.06 22.51 36.86
CA ASP A 132 -6.95 23.62 37.14
C ASP A 132 -7.34 23.50 38.62
N THR A 133 -6.33 23.60 39.48
CA THR A 133 -6.49 23.97 40.88
C THR A 133 -6.84 25.45 40.91
N CYS A 134 -8.03 25.81 40.44
CA CYS A 134 -8.56 27.16 40.57
C CYS A 134 -10.06 27.21 40.87
N ASP A 135 -10.75 26.11 41.22
CA ASP A 135 -12.14 26.17 41.68
C ASP A 135 -12.29 25.53 43.06
N ALA A 136 -11.75 26.19 44.07
CA ALA A 136 -12.20 25.99 45.44
C ALA A 136 -13.62 26.58 45.57
N ASN A 137 -14.65 25.72 45.65
CA ASN A 137 -15.96 26.12 46.15
C ASN A 137 -16.14 25.63 47.60
N PRO A 138 -15.83 26.46 48.62
CA PRO A 138 -16.17 26.17 50.01
C PRO A 138 -17.64 26.54 50.25
N GLY A 139 -18.57 25.74 49.72
CA GLY A 139 -19.97 26.18 49.76
C GLY A 139 -21.00 25.23 49.15
N ALA A 140 -21.04 23.95 49.54
CA ALA A 140 -22.23 23.13 49.31
C ALA A 140 -22.48 22.22 50.51
N ARG A 141 -23.46 22.64 51.31
CA ARG A 141 -23.95 22.00 52.53
C ARG A 141 -24.66 20.68 52.22
N THR A 142 -24.37 19.71 53.09
CA THR A 142 -25.20 18.59 53.59
C THR A 142 -26.68 18.55 53.17
N HIS A 143 -27.16 17.40 52.67
CA HIS A 143 -28.44 16.79 53.06
C HIS A 143 -28.57 15.33 52.57
N GLY A 144 -28.76 14.39 53.50
CA GLY A 144 -29.53 13.14 53.37
C GLY A 144 -28.91 11.98 52.58
N LEU A 145 -28.27 10.97 53.21
CA LEU A 145 -28.88 9.72 53.70
C LEU A 145 -29.83 9.01 52.71
N VAL A 146 -29.49 7.79 52.26
CA VAL A 146 -30.16 6.53 52.67
C VAL A 146 -29.77 5.33 51.76
N ARG A 147 -29.14 4.35 52.42
CA ARG A 147 -29.15 2.86 52.28
C ARG A 147 -28.58 2.11 51.06
N SER A 148 -27.64 1.26 51.47
CA SER A 148 -27.19 -0.05 50.98
C SER A 148 -28.25 -1.16 50.89
N ARG A 149 -28.00 -2.12 49.99
CA ARG A 149 -28.08 -3.60 50.13
C ARG A 149 -27.87 -4.22 48.73
N LEU A 150 -26.78 -4.90 48.39
CA LEU A 150 -26.37 -6.27 48.79
C LEU A 150 -27.55 -7.24 48.92
N PHE A 151 -27.78 -8.07 47.91
CA PHE A 151 -28.38 -9.40 48.07
C PHE A 151 -27.87 -10.36 46.99
N SER A 152 -27.37 -11.50 47.48
CA SER A 152 -26.91 -12.69 46.78
C SER A 152 -28.03 -13.71 46.59
N SER A 153 -27.89 -14.54 45.54
CA SER A 153 -28.33 -15.94 45.40
C SER A 153 -29.84 -16.22 45.30
N PRO A 154 -30.25 -17.35 44.70
CA PRO A 154 -29.85 -18.73 45.05
C PRO A 154 -28.66 -19.29 44.27
#